data_AF-A0A6M0G0L8-F1
#
_entry.id   AF-A0A6M0G0L8-F1
#
_cell.length_a   1.000
_cell.length_b   1.000
_cell.length_c   1.000
_cell.angle_alpha   90.00
_cell.angle_beta   90.00
_cell.angle_gamma   90.00
#
_symmetry.space_group_name_H-M   'P 1'
#
loop_
_entity.id
_entity.type
_entity.pdbx_description
1 polymer ?
#
loop_
_entity_poly.entity_id
_entity_poly.type
_entity_poly.pdbx_seq_one_letter_code
_entity_poly.pdbx_strand_id
1 'polypeptide(L)'
;MLKLQLSAIALATTILFPTNATANDSQQIAQNIYNCRGQQILTARNCVGDGLESEEAKLHRLVNQYRAQNGLPPIPISPSLTLVANRHVRDLDENIGQLTHGWSNCYYSSGNRSTWPCMWEAPQRFGTPYPGNGYENAHGGTGGYQASAESALRSWQGSNAHNNVILNRGIWQDNEWNALGIGIYQGYAVLWFGKEPDPANESY
;
A
#
# COMPACT_ATOMS: atom_id res chain seq x y z
N MET A 1 -44.44 -55.56 39.37
CA MET A 1 -43.04 -55.28 39.73
C MET A 1 -42.40 -54.47 38.60
N LEU A 2 -41.62 -53.46 38.99
CA LEU A 2 -40.72 -52.59 38.21
C LEU A 2 -41.30 -51.60 37.18
N LYS A 3 -41.31 -50.33 37.60
CA LYS A 3 -41.40 -49.09 36.82
C LYS A 3 -40.21 -49.00 35.85
N LEU A 4 -40.38 -48.30 34.73
CA LEU A 4 -39.37 -47.33 34.25
C LEU A 4 -40.04 -46.33 33.30
N GLN A 5 -40.13 -45.07 33.74
CA GLN A 5 -40.33 -43.90 32.88
C GLN A 5 -38.97 -43.51 32.31
N LEU A 6 -38.88 -43.22 31.01
CA LEU A 6 -37.79 -42.43 30.46
C LEU A 6 -38.34 -41.14 29.86
N SER A 7 -38.02 -40.04 30.53
CA SER A 7 -38.16 -38.68 30.05
C SER A 7 -37.06 -38.39 29.02
N ALA A 8 -37.43 -37.83 27.87
CA ALA A 8 -36.48 -37.31 26.90
C ALA A 8 -35.89 -36.00 27.44
N ILE A 9 -34.56 -35.99 27.65
CA ILE A 9 -33.79 -34.79 28.01
C ILE A 9 -33.44 -34.07 26.70
N ALA A 10 -33.97 -32.86 26.52
CA ALA A 10 -33.51 -31.95 25.46
C ALA A 10 -32.21 -31.27 25.92
N LEU A 11 -31.08 -31.57 25.26
CA LEU A 11 -29.85 -30.79 25.42
C LEU A 11 -30.00 -29.46 24.66
N ALA A 12 -30.26 -28.38 25.39
CA ALA A 12 -30.03 -27.03 24.88
C ALA A 12 -28.52 -26.78 24.85
N THR A 13 -27.94 -26.76 23.66
CA THR A 13 -26.53 -26.39 23.48
C THR A 13 -26.46 -24.86 23.48
N THR A 14 -26.09 -24.27 24.61
CA THR A 14 -25.84 -22.83 24.70
C THR A 14 -24.57 -22.51 23.91
N ILE A 15 -24.73 -21.93 22.72
CA ILE A 15 -23.62 -21.37 21.96
C ILE A 15 -23.19 -20.09 22.68
N LEU A 16 -22.07 -20.15 23.39
CA LEU A 16 -21.40 -18.98 23.95
C LEU A 16 -20.75 -18.20 22.81
N PHE A 17 -21.37 -17.09 22.39
CA PHE A 17 -20.68 -16.10 21.57
C PHE A 17 -19.65 -15.37 22.45
N PRO A 18 -18.39 -15.21 22.01
CA PRO A 18 -17.45 -14.35 22.72
C PRO A 18 -17.97 -12.91 22.66
N THR A 19 -18.38 -12.40 23.83
CA THR A 19 -18.71 -11.00 24.05
C THR A 19 -17.41 -10.20 24.06
N ASN A 20 -17.10 -9.53 22.93
CA ASN A 20 -16.43 -8.22 22.84
C ASN A 20 -15.97 -7.94 21.39
N ALA A 21 -16.90 -7.99 20.43
CA ALA A 21 -16.70 -7.31 19.15
C ALA A 21 -17.29 -5.90 19.30
N THR A 22 -16.47 -4.88 19.09
CA THR A 22 -16.94 -3.49 19.07
C THR A 22 -17.77 -3.25 17.81
N ALA A 23 -18.61 -2.22 17.78
CA ALA A 23 -19.39 -1.87 16.58
C ALA A 23 -18.51 -1.64 15.33
N ASN A 24 -17.23 -1.32 15.53
CA ASN A 24 -16.22 -1.16 14.47
C ASN A 24 -15.80 -2.52 13.87
N ASP A 25 -15.65 -3.56 14.69
CA ASP A 25 -15.31 -4.92 14.24
C ASP A 25 -16.45 -5.52 13.39
N SER A 26 -17.70 -5.23 13.76
CA SER A 26 -18.90 -5.67 13.03
C SER A 26 -19.06 -5.01 11.65
N GLN A 27 -18.57 -3.78 11.47
CA GLN A 27 -18.58 -3.09 10.17
C GLN A 27 -17.44 -3.53 9.26
N GLN A 28 -16.26 -3.84 9.80
CA GLN A 28 -15.12 -4.37 9.04
C GLN A 28 -15.40 -5.76 8.46
N ILE A 29 -16.13 -6.61 9.18
CA ILE A 29 -16.56 -7.94 8.73
C ILE A 29 -17.59 -7.85 7.60
N ALA A 30 -18.44 -6.82 7.56
CA ALA A 30 -19.44 -6.63 6.50
C ALA A 30 -18.83 -6.17 5.15
N GLN A 31 -17.59 -5.66 5.15
CA GLN A 31 -16.90 -5.16 3.95
C GLN A 31 -15.70 -6.03 3.51
N ASN A 32 -15.44 -7.17 4.17
CA ASN A 32 -14.25 -8.01 3.94
C ASN A 32 -12.92 -7.20 3.99
N ILE A 33 -12.79 -6.27 4.94
CA ILE A 33 -11.57 -5.48 5.15
C ILE A 33 -10.81 -6.09 6.33
N TYR A 34 -9.56 -6.50 6.10
CA TYR A 34 -8.75 -7.21 7.10
C TYR A 34 -7.58 -6.35 7.61
N ASN A 35 -7.18 -6.56 8.87
CA ASN A 35 -5.89 -6.09 9.36
C ASN A 35 -4.79 -7.03 8.85
N CYS A 36 -4.36 -6.83 7.62
CA CYS A 36 -3.49 -7.77 6.93
C CYS A 36 -2.09 -7.81 7.52
N ARG A 37 -1.60 -9.03 7.71
CA ARG A 37 -0.26 -9.35 8.20
C ARG A 37 0.32 -10.48 7.36
N GLY A 38 1.65 -10.61 7.35
CA GLY A 38 2.31 -11.72 6.65
C GLY A 38 1.90 -11.81 5.18
N GLN A 39 1.53 -13.01 4.73
CA GLN A 39 1.10 -13.26 3.34
C GLN A 39 -0.23 -12.58 2.95
N GLN A 40 -1.05 -12.15 3.91
CA GLN A 40 -2.31 -11.44 3.59
C GLN A 40 -2.02 -10.04 3.02
N ILE A 41 -0.87 -9.44 3.36
CA ILE A 41 -0.42 -8.18 2.77
C ILE A 41 -0.35 -8.29 1.24
N LEU A 42 0.00 -9.47 0.72
CA LEU A 42 0.24 -9.71 -0.70
C LEU A 42 -0.98 -10.30 -1.45
N THR A 43 -1.94 -10.88 -0.73
CA THR A 43 -2.99 -11.73 -1.33
C THR A 43 -4.41 -11.32 -0.99
N ALA A 44 -4.63 -10.58 0.09
CA ALA A 44 -5.98 -10.17 0.50
C ALA A 44 -6.48 -9.02 -0.38
N ARG A 45 -7.75 -9.13 -0.79
CA ARG A 45 -8.40 -8.16 -1.68
C ARG A 45 -8.44 -6.75 -1.12
N ASN A 46 -8.78 -6.60 0.16
CA ASN A 46 -8.85 -5.32 0.84
C ASN A 46 -8.23 -5.45 2.23
N CYS A 47 -7.45 -4.45 2.63
CA CYS A 47 -6.91 -4.34 3.97
C CYS A 47 -7.05 -2.92 4.51
N VAL A 48 -7.01 -2.83 5.84
CA VAL A 48 -6.96 -1.54 6.52
C VAL A 48 -5.70 -0.79 6.08
N GLY A 49 -5.88 0.45 5.65
CA GLY A 49 -4.82 1.31 5.16
C GLY A 49 -4.51 1.15 3.67
N ASP A 50 -5.39 0.55 2.85
CA ASP A 50 -5.20 0.55 1.37
C ASP A 50 -5.52 1.90 0.72
N GLY A 51 -6.27 2.75 1.43
CA GLY A 51 -6.63 4.09 0.99
C GLY A 51 -5.63 5.15 1.43
N LEU A 52 -5.85 6.38 0.96
CA LEU A 52 -4.99 7.52 1.28
C LEU A 52 -5.18 8.00 2.72
N GLU A 53 -4.12 7.92 3.53
CA GLU A 53 -4.10 8.42 4.90
C GLU A 53 -3.61 9.89 5.00
N SER A 54 -3.70 10.49 6.19
CA SER A 54 -3.45 11.93 6.38
C SER A 54 -2.01 12.35 6.09
N GLU A 55 -1.02 11.57 6.54
CA GLU A 55 0.41 11.85 6.30
C GLU A 55 0.77 11.60 4.82
N GLU A 56 0.10 10.67 4.17
CA GLU A 56 0.25 10.39 2.73
C GLU A 56 -0.36 11.53 1.89
N ALA A 57 -1.56 11.99 2.24
CA ALA A 57 -2.19 13.15 1.61
C ALA A 57 -1.33 14.42 1.77
N LYS A 58 -0.64 14.54 2.91
CA LYS A 58 0.34 15.61 3.14
C LYS A 58 1.56 15.46 2.22
N LEU A 59 2.12 14.26 2.09
CA LEU A 59 3.21 14.00 1.15
C LEU A 59 2.80 14.30 -0.30
N HIS A 60 1.58 13.92 -0.72
CA HIS A 60 1.03 14.26 -2.05
C HIS A 60 1.07 15.77 -2.30
N ARG A 61 0.58 16.56 -1.34
CA ARG A 61 0.60 18.03 -1.43
C ARG A 61 2.02 18.56 -1.52
N LEU A 62 2.95 18.08 -0.70
CA LEU A 62 4.34 18.54 -0.69
C LEU A 62 5.06 18.21 -2.00
N VAL A 63 4.86 17.00 -2.55
CA VAL A 63 5.40 16.61 -3.87
C VAL A 63 4.87 17.54 -4.96
N ASN A 64 3.57 17.79 -5.00
CA ASN A 64 2.98 18.65 -6.01
C ASN A 64 3.33 20.14 -5.85
N GLN A 65 3.52 20.62 -4.62
CA GLN A 65 4.09 21.95 -4.37
C GLN A 65 5.53 22.04 -4.89
N TYR A 66 6.34 21.02 -4.65
CA TYR A 66 7.72 20.98 -5.14
C TYR A 66 7.79 20.91 -6.68
N ARG A 67 6.90 20.14 -7.31
CA ARG A 67 6.73 20.13 -8.76
C ARG A 67 6.33 21.50 -9.30
N ALA A 68 5.36 22.16 -8.68
CA ALA A 68 4.93 23.51 -9.06
C ALA A 68 6.08 24.54 -8.95
N GLN A 69 6.90 24.47 -7.90
CA GLN A 69 8.11 25.31 -7.76
C GLN A 69 9.13 25.09 -8.88
N ASN A 70 9.09 23.94 -9.55
CA ASN A 70 9.94 23.59 -10.68
C ASN A 70 9.19 23.68 -12.03
N GLY A 71 8.02 24.33 -12.08
CA GLY A 71 7.27 24.56 -13.32
C GLY A 71 6.59 23.33 -13.90
N LEU A 72 6.37 22.28 -13.10
CA LEU A 72 5.70 21.06 -13.54
C LEU A 72 4.25 20.98 -13.02
N PRO A 73 3.33 20.36 -13.78
CA PRO A 73 1.96 20.18 -13.34
C PRO A 73 1.87 19.22 -12.14
N PRO A 74 0.83 19.36 -11.30
CA PRO A 74 0.56 18.40 -10.23
C PRO A 74 0.21 17.02 -10.82
N ILE A 75 0.57 15.97 -10.09
CA ILE A 75 0.20 14.58 -10.42
C ILE A 75 -1.07 14.22 -9.64
N PRO A 76 -2.13 13.73 -10.30
CA PRO A 76 -3.32 13.22 -9.61
C PRO A 76 -2.98 12.07 -8.66
N ILE A 77 -3.69 11.99 -7.53
CA ILE A 77 -3.60 10.80 -6.68
C ILE A 77 -4.21 9.60 -7.42
N SER A 78 -3.65 8.41 -7.21
CA SER A 78 -4.13 7.15 -7.77
C SER A 78 -4.51 6.19 -6.65
N PRO A 79 -5.81 5.83 -6.49
CA PRO A 79 -6.24 4.81 -5.55
C PRO A 79 -5.54 3.47 -5.76
N SER A 80 -5.37 3.05 -7.02
CA SER A 80 -4.70 1.80 -7.37
C SER A 80 -3.24 1.77 -6.94
N LEU A 81 -2.47 2.83 -7.24
CA LEU A 81 -1.07 2.90 -6.84
C LEU A 81 -0.91 3.20 -5.34
N THR A 82 -1.89 3.85 -4.69
CA THR A 82 -1.90 4.07 -3.24
C THR A 82 -2.06 2.75 -2.50
N LEU A 83 -2.93 1.85 -2.99
CA LEU A 83 -3.03 0.48 -2.47
C LEU A 83 -1.68 -0.22 -2.57
N VAL A 84 -1.05 -0.23 -3.76
CA VAL A 84 0.26 -0.86 -3.96
C VAL A 84 1.30 -0.28 -3.01
N ALA A 85 1.38 1.05 -2.92
CA ALA A 85 2.33 1.74 -2.06
C ALA A 85 2.15 1.36 -0.58
N ASN A 86 0.91 1.36 -0.09
CA ASN A 86 0.58 0.96 1.28
C ASN A 86 0.91 -0.50 1.58
N ARG A 87 0.67 -1.41 0.62
CA ARG A 87 1.08 -2.81 0.77
C ARG A 87 2.58 -2.96 0.82
N HIS A 88 3.30 -2.19 0.01
CA HIS A 88 4.76 -2.30 -0.04
C HIS A 88 5.40 -1.87 1.26
N VAL A 89 5.03 -0.71 1.82
CA VAL A 89 5.61 -0.26 3.11
C VAL A 89 5.29 -1.21 4.26
N ARG A 90 4.13 -1.87 4.25
CA ARG A 90 3.80 -2.92 5.22
C ARG A 90 4.63 -4.18 5.01
N ASP A 91 4.85 -4.59 3.76
CA ASP A 91 5.70 -5.75 3.43
C ASP A 91 7.17 -5.49 3.81
N LEU A 92 7.66 -4.27 3.58
CA LEU A 92 8.99 -3.81 4.00
C LEU A 92 9.18 -3.91 5.52
N ASP A 93 8.19 -3.48 6.29
CA ASP A 93 8.25 -3.50 7.75
C ASP A 93 8.08 -4.91 8.33
N GLU A 94 7.04 -5.64 7.90
CA GLU A 94 6.63 -6.88 8.55
C GLU A 94 7.35 -8.13 8.03
N ASN A 95 7.63 -8.18 6.73
CA ASN A 95 8.09 -9.42 6.07
C ASN A 95 9.55 -9.35 5.60
N ILE A 96 10.04 -8.15 5.22
CA ILE A 96 11.36 -8.01 4.60
C ILE A 96 12.40 -7.48 5.61
N GLY A 97 12.05 -6.47 6.39
CA GLY A 97 12.93 -5.87 7.40
C GLY A 97 14.10 -5.05 6.84
N GLN A 98 14.03 -4.59 5.58
CA GLN A 98 15.03 -3.71 4.98
C GLN A 98 14.46 -2.96 3.78
N LEU A 99 15.03 -1.80 3.44
CA LEU A 99 14.62 -1.00 2.29
C LEU A 99 15.00 -1.71 0.98
N THR A 100 14.02 -1.96 0.11
CA THR A 100 14.20 -2.53 -1.22
C THR A 100 13.01 -2.16 -2.12
N HIS A 101 13.18 -2.31 -3.42
CA HIS A 101 12.13 -2.20 -4.43
C HIS A 101 11.43 -3.55 -4.71
N GLY A 102 11.90 -4.63 -4.08
CA GLY A 102 11.35 -5.98 -4.22
C GLY A 102 10.37 -6.32 -3.11
N TRP A 103 9.51 -7.30 -3.37
CA TRP A 103 8.50 -7.80 -2.45
C TRP A 103 8.98 -9.09 -1.77
N SER A 104 8.42 -9.43 -0.61
CA SER A 104 8.77 -10.65 0.13
C SER A 104 8.53 -11.94 -0.68
N ASN A 105 7.62 -11.89 -1.67
CA ASN A 105 7.36 -12.98 -2.61
C ASN A 105 7.92 -12.75 -4.02
N CYS A 106 8.59 -11.61 -4.30
CA CYS A 106 9.08 -11.29 -5.64
C CYS A 106 10.31 -10.36 -5.55
N TYR A 107 11.48 -10.98 -5.65
CA TYR A 107 12.77 -10.28 -5.57
C TYR A 107 12.98 -9.30 -6.73
N TYR A 108 13.58 -8.15 -6.45
CA TYR A 108 13.97 -7.15 -7.44
C TYR A 108 15.47 -6.86 -7.38
N SER A 109 16.09 -6.72 -8.56
CA SER A 109 17.45 -6.20 -8.73
C SER A 109 17.53 -5.33 -9.98
N SER A 110 18.03 -4.11 -9.83
CA SER A 110 18.26 -3.21 -10.97
C SER A 110 19.22 -3.80 -12.01
N GLY A 111 20.16 -4.65 -11.58
CA GLY A 111 21.13 -5.32 -12.46
C GLY A 111 20.59 -6.56 -13.18
N ASN A 112 19.39 -7.04 -12.84
CA ASN A 112 18.80 -8.21 -13.48
C ASN A 112 17.40 -7.92 -14.04
N ARG A 113 17.34 -7.74 -15.37
CA ARG A 113 16.10 -7.44 -16.09
C ARG A 113 14.98 -8.47 -15.91
N SER A 114 15.31 -9.73 -15.62
CA SER A 114 14.28 -10.75 -15.36
C SER A 114 13.49 -10.50 -14.07
N THR A 115 13.99 -9.61 -13.20
CA THR A 115 13.37 -9.28 -11.90
C THR A 115 12.60 -7.97 -11.90
N TRP A 116 12.73 -7.15 -12.94
CA TRP A 116 12.05 -5.84 -13.04
C TRP A 116 10.52 -5.93 -12.95
N PRO A 117 9.85 -6.95 -13.52
CA PRO A 117 8.40 -7.15 -13.35
C PRO A 117 7.94 -7.19 -11.89
N CYS A 118 8.79 -7.64 -10.95
CA CYS A 118 8.44 -7.67 -9.54
C CYS A 118 8.08 -6.29 -8.98
N MET A 119 8.77 -5.23 -9.43
CA MET A 119 8.41 -3.85 -9.09
C MET A 119 7.38 -3.31 -10.08
N TRP A 120 7.66 -3.36 -11.38
CA TRP A 120 6.87 -2.63 -12.38
C TRP A 120 5.46 -3.14 -12.54
N GLU A 121 5.25 -4.45 -12.45
CA GLU A 121 3.94 -5.08 -12.63
C GLU A 121 3.21 -5.29 -11.28
N ALA A 122 3.71 -4.70 -10.19
CA ALA A 122 3.05 -4.78 -8.89
C ALA A 122 1.56 -4.36 -8.95
N PRO A 123 1.15 -3.29 -9.65
CA PRO A 123 -0.27 -2.95 -9.77
C PRO A 123 -1.13 -4.09 -10.34
N GLN A 124 -0.61 -4.86 -11.31
CA GLN A 124 -1.31 -6.02 -11.87
C GLN A 124 -1.24 -7.23 -10.95
N ARG A 125 -0.11 -7.46 -10.27
CA ARG A 125 0.04 -8.52 -9.27
C ARG A 125 -0.95 -8.37 -8.10
N PHE A 126 -1.29 -7.14 -7.74
CA PHE A 126 -2.32 -6.81 -6.75
C PHE A 126 -3.75 -6.75 -7.32
N GLY A 127 -3.94 -7.02 -8.63
CA GLY A 127 -5.25 -7.02 -9.27
C GLY A 127 -5.93 -5.64 -9.30
N THR A 128 -5.14 -4.56 -9.28
CA THR A 128 -5.67 -3.21 -9.40
C THR A 128 -6.10 -2.91 -10.85
N PRO A 129 -7.01 -1.96 -11.09
CA PRO A 129 -7.38 -1.55 -12.45
C PRO A 129 -6.32 -0.70 -13.15
N TYR A 130 -5.19 -0.37 -12.50
CA TYR A 130 -4.15 0.45 -13.12
C TYR A 130 -3.53 -0.28 -14.31
N PRO A 131 -3.56 0.29 -15.53
CA PRO A 131 -3.20 -0.45 -16.74
C PRO A 131 -1.69 -0.48 -17.02
N GLY A 132 -0.93 0.44 -16.44
CA GLY A 132 0.49 0.63 -16.73
C GLY A 132 1.44 0.06 -15.67
N ASN A 133 2.73 0.25 -15.93
CA ASN A 133 3.77 -0.03 -14.94
C ASN A 133 3.77 1.01 -13.81
N GLY A 134 4.11 0.56 -12.60
CA GLY A 134 4.47 1.43 -11.48
C GLY A 134 5.98 1.64 -11.35
N TYR A 135 6.40 2.87 -11.06
CA TYR A 135 7.80 3.22 -10.78
C TYR A 135 7.95 3.78 -9.38
N GLU A 136 8.98 3.38 -8.64
CA GLU A 136 9.06 3.68 -7.22
C GLU A 136 10.21 4.62 -6.85
N ASN A 137 9.92 5.60 -5.98
CA ASN A 137 10.91 6.16 -5.06
C ASN A 137 10.64 5.60 -3.67
N ALA A 138 11.66 5.02 -3.03
CA ALA A 138 11.55 4.47 -1.69
C ALA A 138 12.47 5.22 -0.71
N HIS A 139 12.00 5.40 0.52
CA HIS A 139 12.74 6.02 1.62
C HIS A 139 12.44 5.25 2.90
N GLY A 140 13.43 5.08 3.75
CA GLY A 140 13.20 4.49 5.06
C GLY A 140 14.41 3.79 5.63
N GLY A 141 14.20 3.18 6.78
CA GLY A 141 15.23 2.45 7.50
C GLY A 141 14.67 1.71 8.71
N THR A 142 15.50 0.83 9.25
CA THR A 142 15.18 0.01 10.42
C THR A 142 15.58 0.70 11.72
N GLY A 143 15.36 0.04 12.86
CA GLY A 143 15.91 0.48 14.16
C GLY A 143 15.08 1.56 14.86
N GLY A 144 13.76 1.56 14.65
CA GLY A 144 12.84 2.48 15.32
C GLY A 144 12.75 3.88 14.68
N TYR A 145 13.39 4.08 13.51
CA TYR A 145 13.13 5.24 12.68
C TYR A 145 11.65 5.29 12.28
N GLN A 146 11.09 6.50 12.20
CA GLN A 146 9.73 6.74 11.78
C GLN A 146 9.74 7.68 10.58
N ALA A 147 9.26 7.19 9.45
CA ALA A 147 9.16 7.97 8.23
C ALA A 147 8.01 8.98 8.34
N SER A 148 8.17 10.11 7.65
CA SER A 148 7.17 11.17 7.56
C SER A 148 7.17 11.77 6.17
N ALA A 149 6.13 12.55 5.84
CA ALA A 149 6.04 13.23 4.56
C ALA A 149 7.27 14.12 4.30
N GLU A 150 7.67 14.94 5.28
CA GLU A 150 8.81 15.85 5.12
C GLU A 150 10.15 15.13 5.04
N SER A 151 10.34 14.08 5.85
CA SER A 151 11.61 13.37 5.86
C SER A 151 11.83 12.60 4.55
N ALA A 152 10.78 11.97 4.03
CA ALA A 152 10.81 11.26 2.76
C ALA A 152 11.06 12.23 1.58
N LEU A 153 10.29 13.33 1.49
CA LEU A 153 10.49 14.30 0.41
C LEU A 153 11.89 14.92 0.44
N ARG A 154 12.38 15.32 1.63
CA ARG A 154 13.73 15.88 1.77
C ARG A 154 14.81 14.88 1.32
N SER A 155 14.65 13.60 1.67
CA SER A 155 15.56 12.53 1.24
C SER A 155 15.60 12.43 -0.29
N TRP A 156 14.44 12.37 -0.94
CA TRP A 156 14.38 12.26 -2.40
C TRP A 156 14.86 13.52 -3.12
N GLN A 157 14.60 14.72 -2.60
CA GLN A 157 15.15 15.97 -3.14
C GLN A 157 16.68 16.00 -3.09
N GLY A 158 17.27 15.44 -2.03
CA GLY A 158 18.72 15.35 -1.84
C GLY A 158 19.41 14.30 -2.71
N SER A 159 18.66 13.44 -3.39
CA SER A 159 19.19 12.35 -4.22
C SER A 159 18.87 12.57 -5.69
N ASN A 160 19.90 12.76 -6.52
CA ASN A 160 19.72 13.03 -7.96
C ASN A 160 18.82 12.00 -8.66
N ALA A 161 18.99 10.70 -8.37
CA ALA A 161 18.20 9.66 -8.99
C ALA A 161 16.70 9.80 -8.65
N HIS A 162 16.36 9.94 -7.37
CA HIS A 162 14.98 10.06 -6.91
C HIS A 162 14.35 11.40 -7.30
N ASN A 163 15.13 12.48 -7.21
CA ASN A 163 14.67 13.81 -7.60
C ASN A 163 14.34 13.88 -9.10
N ASN A 164 15.11 13.18 -9.93
CA ASN A 164 14.84 13.10 -11.36
C ASN A 164 13.52 12.38 -11.69
N VAL A 165 13.10 11.40 -10.90
CA VAL A 165 11.77 10.78 -11.03
C VAL A 165 10.69 11.81 -10.73
N ILE A 166 10.80 12.52 -9.58
CA ILE A 166 9.81 13.52 -9.14
C ILE A 166 9.68 14.67 -10.13
N LEU A 167 10.75 15.04 -10.82
CA LEU A 167 10.80 16.22 -11.69
C LEU A 167 10.85 15.89 -13.20
N ASN A 168 10.62 14.64 -13.59
CA ASN A 168 10.69 14.22 -15.01
C ASN A 168 12.00 14.67 -15.67
N ARG A 169 13.15 14.28 -15.10
CA ARG A 169 14.48 14.63 -15.60
C ARG A 169 15.29 13.40 -16.01
N GLY A 170 16.29 13.59 -16.87
CA GLY A 170 17.14 12.51 -17.34
C GLY A 170 16.32 11.46 -18.11
N ILE A 171 16.41 10.20 -17.71
CA ILE A 171 15.66 9.11 -18.37
C ILE A 171 14.13 9.25 -18.23
N TRP A 172 13.66 10.17 -17.38
CA TRP A 172 12.24 10.42 -17.13
C TRP A 172 11.68 11.63 -17.89
N GLN A 173 12.50 12.30 -18.71
CA GLN A 173 12.15 13.57 -19.38
C GLN A 173 10.95 13.46 -20.33
N ASP A 174 10.78 12.32 -20.99
CA ASP A 174 9.71 12.08 -21.97
C ASP A 174 8.47 11.46 -21.31
N ASN A 175 8.48 11.30 -19.98
CA ASN A 175 7.32 10.80 -19.26
C ASN A 175 6.43 11.95 -18.82
N GLU A 176 5.12 11.68 -18.87
CA GLU A 176 4.12 12.47 -18.18
C GLU A 176 3.54 11.61 -17.05
N TRP A 177 3.59 12.12 -15.82
CA TRP A 177 3.02 11.42 -14.67
C TRP A 177 1.55 11.77 -14.52
N ASN A 178 0.69 10.75 -14.63
CA ASN A 178 -0.77 10.88 -14.55
C ASN A 178 -1.37 10.21 -13.31
N ALA A 179 -0.54 9.48 -12.55
CA ALA A 179 -0.94 8.76 -11.36
C ALA A 179 0.19 8.79 -10.32
N LEU A 180 -0.16 9.11 -9.07
CA LEU A 180 0.74 9.03 -7.93
C LEU A 180 0.07 8.26 -6.79
N GLY A 181 0.67 7.14 -6.41
CA GLY A 181 0.37 6.40 -5.19
C GLY A 181 1.36 6.74 -4.09
N ILE A 182 0.92 6.72 -2.84
CA ILE A 182 1.75 7.04 -1.67
C ILE A 182 1.48 6.03 -0.58
N GLY A 183 2.55 5.57 0.08
CA GLY A 183 2.48 4.68 1.22
C GLY A 183 3.41 5.21 2.30
N ILE A 184 2.93 5.35 3.53
CA ILE A 184 3.77 5.66 4.70
C ILE A 184 3.38 4.73 5.84
N TYR A 185 4.31 3.88 6.27
CA TYR A 185 4.10 3.00 7.39
C TYR A 185 5.40 2.77 8.15
N GLN A 186 5.36 3.04 9.46
CA GLN A 186 6.49 2.90 10.37
C GLN A 186 7.76 3.59 9.82
N GLY A 187 8.85 2.85 9.66
CA GLY A 187 10.13 3.36 9.18
C GLY A 187 10.21 3.61 7.68
N TYR A 188 9.13 3.42 6.91
CA TYR A 188 9.16 3.44 5.44
C TYR A 188 8.14 4.39 4.83
N ALA A 189 8.54 5.01 3.72
CA ALA A 189 7.69 5.83 2.86
C ALA A 189 8.04 5.58 1.40
N VAL A 190 7.05 5.48 0.53
CA VAL A 190 7.24 5.26 -0.90
C VAL A 190 6.31 6.12 -1.74
N LEU A 191 6.78 6.50 -2.93
CA LEU A 191 5.99 7.09 -4.01
C LEU A 191 5.95 6.13 -5.18
N TRP A 192 4.75 5.87 -5.71
CA TRP A 192 4.52 5.05 -6.89
C TRP A 192 4.00 5.92 -8.03
N PHE A 193 4.83 6.13 -9.05
CA PHE A 193 4.51 6.94 -10.23
C PHE A 193 3.96 6.06 -11.34
N GLY A 194 2.98 6.61 -12.06
CA GLY A 194 2.36 5.97 -13.20
C GLY A 194 2.21 6.92 -14.38
N LYS A 195 2.45 6.40 -15.59
CA LYS A 195 2.31 7.17 -16.84
C LYS A 195 0.87 7.27 -17.31
N GLU A 196 0.06 6.26 -17.04
CA GLU A 196 -1.36 6.24 -17.40
C GLU A 196 -2.21 6.88 -16.30
N PRO A 197 -3.37 7.47 -16.63
CA PRO A 197 -4.40 7.80 -15.65
C PRO A 197 -4.89 6.53 -14.93
N ASP A 198 -5.34 6.69 -13.68
CA ASP A 198 -5.93 5.59 -12.92
C ASP A 198 -7.44 5.52 -13.15
N PRO A 199 -7.99 4.43 -13.75
CA PRO A 199 -9.42 4.28 -13.96
C PRO A 199 -10.24 4.27 -12.66
N ALA A 200 -9.61 3.95 -11.52
CA ALA A 200 -10.28 4.01 -10.23
C ALA A 200 -10.71 5.44 -9.83
N ASN A 201 -10.12 6.48 -10.43
CA ASN A 201 -10.53 7.87 -10.19
C ASN A 201 -11.88 8.24 -10.83
N GLU A 202 -12.36 7.48 -11.82
CA GLU A 202 -13.66 7.72 -12.47
C GLU A 202 -14.82 7.04 -11.74
N SER A 203 -14.53 6.23 -10.72
CA SER A 203 -15.51 5.43 -9.98
C SER A 203 -15.96 6.06 -8.66
N TYR A 204 -15.60 7.33 -8.41
CA TYR A 204 -15.97 8.10 -7.22
C TYR A 204 -16.86 9.31 -7.54
#